data_AF-A0A0Q6VEX2-F1
#
_entry.id   AF-A0A0Q6VEX2-F1
#
_cell.length_a   1.000
_cell.length_b   1.000
_cell.length_c   1.000
_cell.angle_alpha   90.00
_cell.angle_beta   90.00
_cell.angle_gamma   90.00
#
_symmetry.space_group_name_H-M   'P 1'
#
loop_
_entity.id
_entity.type
_entity.pdbx_description
1 polymer ?
#
loop_
_entity_poly.entity_id
_entity_poly.type
_entity_poly.pdbx_seq_one_letter_code
_entity_poly.pdbx_strand_id
1 'polypeptide(L)'
;MSRRPIALLASAATLAAVALAALPAQGAEPDPNTPYAYYGAAGGTYVRVLGSTVISDPTAASSISGTTYPNQQSNNVASAEVGTLVRAGAVTSSVDVTKVGTTVTETAKAQTANVSLLNGLIKVNALKTVTHATRTGTVLAGDSDTELVGVAIKGKNIPLDVDNNFGVDIAGIASIILNEKKVEVVGGKITVTGSALKVKLLKAYEGSPIGTTITVNPTTASLSPSQSTATPVGGFAYGTYAKVNVGTSIKVISGTSALAATPQGSTFGYDIYNRTAQLNVPLVLQVGAIQSVANSISGASTADVTHSNETAGVNVLNGLIRADAIKVSARSQKFSPGVRTNTAKTELVNLIIGGKKIALDPAVNTTTTIPKIVKVVINEQTIDAWSSKVVGLHVTLLSPRSGLTTGAEIYVAVAASVTY
;
A
#
# COMPACT_ATOMS: atom_id res chain seq x y z
N MET A 1 19.17 -46.04 -86.20
CA MET A 1 18.41 -46.74 -85.14
C MET A 1 17.99 -45.72 -84.09
N SER A 2 16.68 -45.67 -83.81
CA SER A 2 16.08 -45.30 -82.52
C SER A 2 16.05 -43.84 -82.01
N ARG A 3 14.81 -43.30 -82.01
CA ARG A 3 14.14 -42.47 -80.98
C ARG A 3 14.52 -40.98 -80.80
N ARG A 4 13.74 -40.10 -81.48
CA ARG A 4 12.66 -39.19 -80.99
C ARG A 4 12.75 -38.53 -79.57
N PRO A 5 12.06 -37.37 -79.33
CA PRO A 5 12.66 -36.03 -79.11
C PRO A 5 12.10 -35.28 -77.86
N ILE A 6 12.28 -33.93 -77.82
CA ILE A 6 11.49 -32.89 -77.06
C ILE A 6 12.04 -32.61 -75.64
N ALA A 7 12.19 -31.39 -75.10
CA ALA A 7 11.82 -30.00 -75.40
C ALA A 7 12.76 -29.07 -74.62
N LEU A 8 12.90 -27.78 -75.00
CA LEU A 8 13.01 -26.70 -74.00
C LEU A 8 12.83 -25.30 -74.63
N LEU A 9 12.24 -24.42 -73.81
CA LEU A 9 12.21 -22.95 -73.87
C LEU A 9 11.04 -22.28 -74.61
N ALA A 10 9.96 -22.07 -73.86
CA ALA A 10 9.07 -20.92 -74.03
C ALA A 10 9.12 -20.07 -72.75
N SER A 11 9.37 -18.79 -72.96
CA SER A 11 9.55 -17.69 -72.01
C SER A 11 8.22 -17.26 -71.36
N ALA A 12 8.23 -17.02 -70.04
CA ALA A 12 7.11 -16.45 -69.30
C ALA A 12 7.52 -15.14 -68.62
N ALA A 13 6.68 -14.13 -68.80
CA ALA A 13 6.84 -12.75 -68.36
C ALA A 13 6.75 -12.58 -66.84
N THR A 14 7.57 -11.68 -66.30
CA THR A 14 7.56 -11.22 -64.91
C THR A 14 6.40 -10.27 -64.64
N LEU A 15 5.51 -10.65 -63.71
CA LEU A 15 4.54 -9.78 -63.05
C LEU A 15 5.14 -9.27 -61.72
N ALA A 16 5.23 -7.95 -61.58
CA ALA A 16 5.64 -7.30 -60.33
C ALA A 16 4.47 -7.29 -59.34
N ALA A 17 4.63 -7.95 -58.19
CA ALA A 17 3.67 -7.90 -57.08
C ALA A 17 3.96 -6.69 -56.19
N VAL A 18 2.99 -5.77 -56.10
CA VAL A 18 3.00 -4.67 -55.12
C VAL A 18 2.66 -5.25 -53.75
N ALA A 19 3.62 -5.23 -52.83
CA ALA A 19 3.38 -5.60 -51.43
C ALA A 19 2.60 -4.47 -50.73
N LEU A 20 1.30 -4.68 -50.48
CA LEU A 20 0.57 -3.87 -49.51
C LEU A 20 1.08 -4.23 -48.11
N ALA A 21 1.71 -3.28 -47.43
CA ALA A 21 2.01 -3.38 -46.01
C ALA A 21 0.69 -3.42 -45.22
N ALA A 22 0.43 -4.52 -44.53
CA ALA A 22 -0.69 -4.64 -43.61
C ALA A 22 -0.50 -3.65 -42.46
N LEU A 23 -1.43 -2.71 -42.30
CA LEU A 23 -1.51 -1.88 -41.09
C LEU A 23 -1.71 -2.80 -39.88
N PRO A 24 -1.11 -2.49 -38.72
CA PRO A 24 -1.33 -3.26 -37.50
C PRO A 24 -2.82 -3.29 -37.18
N ALA A 25 -3.36 -4.49 -36.98
CA ALA A 25 -4.74 -4.69 -36.55
C ALA A 25 -4.99 -3.90 -35.26
N GLN A 26 -5.91 -2.94 -35.31
CA GLN A 26 -6.43 -2.30 -34.10
C GLN A 26 -7.02 -3.42 -33.22
N GLY A 27 -6.53 -3.55 -31.99
CA GLY A 27 -7.06 -4.52 -31.04
C GLY A 27 -8.56 -4.32 -30.87
N ALA A 28 -9.33 -5.41 -30.90
CA ALA A 28 -10.78 -5.37 -30.70
C ALA A 28 -11.11 -4.65 -29.39
N GLU A 29 -12.12 -3.77 -29.42
CA GLU A 29 -12.62 -3.14 -28.20
C GLU A 29 -13.12 -4.22 -27.21
N PRO A 30 -12.82 -4.11 -25.91
CA PRO A 30 -13.30 -5.08 -24.92
C PRO A 30 -14.83 -5.11 -24.87
N ASP A 31 -15.42 -6.32 -24.78
CA ASP A 31 -16.87 -6.50 -24.60
C ASP A 31 -17.37 -5.63 -23.43
N PRO A 32 -18.41 -4.79 -23.61
CA PRO A 32 -18.97 -3.97 -22.54
C PRO A 32 -19.43 -4.77 -21.30
N ASN A 33 -19.72 -6.06 -21.45
CA ASN A 33 -20.09 -6.98 -20.37
C ASN A 33 -18.89 -7.60 -19.63
N THR A 34 -17.66 -7.36 -20.09
CA THR A 34 -16.47 -7.82 -19.38
C THR A 34 -16.41 -7.16 -18.01
N PRO A 35 -16.35 -7.94 -16.90
CA PRO A 35 -16.18 -7.36 -15.58
C PRO A 35 -14.88 -6.55 -15.57
N TYR A 36 -14.93 -5.34 -15.03
CA TYR A 36 -13.72 -4.54 -14.83
C TYR A 36 -13.08 -4.92 -13.50
N ALA A 37 -11.76 -4.98 -13.53
CA ALA A 37 -10.93 -4.93 -12.35
C ALA A 37 -10.67 -3.48 -11.97
N TYR A 38 -10.50 -3.24 -10.68
CA TYR A 38 -10.05 -1.96 -10.12
C TYR A 38 -8.77 -2.15 -9.32
N TYR A 39 -7.97 -1.11 -9.24
CA TYR A 39 -6.87 -0.95 -8.31
C TYR A 39 -6.80 0.50 -7.88
N GLY A 40 -6.83 0.71 -6.57
CA GLY A 40 -6.75 2.03 -6.01
C GLY A 40 -5.89 2.03 -4.77
N ALA A 41 -5.16 3.12 -4.59
CA ALA A 41 -4.24 3.31 -3.49
C ALA A 41 -4.25 4.76 -3.02
N ALA A 42 -4.10 4.97 -1.72
CA ALA A 42 -3.96 6.28 -1.10
C ALA A 42 -3.04 6.19 0.12
N GLY A 43 -2.31 7.26 0.43
CA GLY A 43 -1.50 7.35 1.65
C GLY A 43 -1.09 8.78 1.95
N GLY A 44 -0.45 9.01 3.10
CA GLY A 44 -0.07 10.34 3.57
C GLY A 44 1.25 10.83 3.00
N THR A 45 2.35 10.12 3.26
CA THR A 45 3.69 10.56 2.84
C THR A 45 4.51 9.40 2.30
N TYR A 46 5.25 9.64 1.23
CA TYR A 46 6.11 8.68 0.54
C TYR A 46 7.49 9.31 0.27
N VAL A 47 8.60 8.62 0.57
CA VAL A 47 9.96 9.14 0.35
C VAL A 47 10.82 8.10 -0.36
N ARG A 48 11.31 8.48 -1.54
CA ARG A 48 12.14 7.63 -2.40
C ARG A 48 13.46 8.32 -2.70
N VAL A 49 14.57 7.62 -2.47
CA VAL A 49 15.92 8.10 -2.82
C VAL A 49 16.26 7.69 -4.25
N LEU A 50 16.94 8.57 -4.97
CA LEU A 50 17.48 8.26 -6.30
C LEU A 50 18.49 7.10 -6.19
N GLY A 51 18.34 6.07 -7.03
CA GLY A 51 19.14 4.84 -6.91
C GLY A 51 18.42 3.67 -6.23
N SER A 52 17.09 3.77 -6.06
CA SER A 52 16.14 2.71 -5.64
C SER A 52 15.95 2.46 -4.14
N THR A 53 16.72 3.10 -3.27
CA THR A 53 16.47 3.00 -1.82
C THR A 53 15.20 3.74 -1.44
N VAL A 54 14.15 3.01 -1.05
CA VAL A 54 12.95 3.61 -0.46
C VAL A 54 13.22 3.87 1.02
N ILE A 55 13.15 5.13 1.45
CA ILE A 55 13.29 5.49 2.87
C ILE A 55 11.97 5.21 3.61
N SER A 56 10.83 5.50 2.98
CA SER A 56 9.51 5.18 3.50
C SER A 56 8.51 4.99 2.36
N ASP A 57 7.70 3.96 2.46
CA ASP A 57 6.49 3.77 1.66
C ASP A 57 5.33 4.64 2.20
N PRO A 58 4.17 4.70 1.52
CA PRO A 58 3.05 5.54 1.94
C PRO A 58 2.59 5.25 3.39
N THR A 59 2.57 6.30 4.21
CA THR A 59 2.06 6.26 5.59
C THR A 59 0.53 6.23 5.61
N ALA A 60 -0.09 5.57 6.59
CA ALA A 60 -1.52 5.23 6.57
C ALA A 60 -2.00 4.73 5.20
N ALA A 61 -1.28 3.79 4.57
CA ALA A 61 -1.67 3.28 3.26
C ALA A 61 -3.05 2.62 3.29
N SER A 62 -3.90 2.98 2.34
CA SER A 62 -5.12 2.25 1.97
C SER A 62 -4.98 1.79 0.54
N SER A 63 -5.38 0.55 0.25
CA SER A 63 -5.39 0.03 -1.10
C SER A 63 -6.49 -0.99 -1.27
N ILE A 64 -7.20 -0.94 -2.39
CA ILE A 64 -8.14 -1.99 -2.79
C ILE A 64 -7.77 -2.49 -4.18
N SER A 65 -8.12 -3.73 -4.46
CA SER A 65 -8.08 -4.28 -5.80
C SER A 65 -9.08 -5.42 -5.90
N GLY A 66 -9.68 -5.62 -7.07
CA GLY A 66 -10.74 -6.61 -7.20
C GLY A 66 -11.60 -6.43 -8.43
N THR A 67 -12.58 -7.33 -8.59
CA THR A 67 -13.65 -7.27 -9.60
C THR A 67 -15.04 -7.25 -8.97
N THR A 68 -15.11 -7.37 -7.65
CA THR A 68 -16.35 -7.37 -6.88
C THR A 68 -16.64 -5.97 -6.36
N TYR A 69 -17.90 -5.56 -6.46
CA TYR A 69 -18.40 -4.24 -6.08
C TYR A 69 -19.55 -4.39 -5.07
N PRO A 70 -19.71 -3.47 -4.11
CA PRO A 70 -18.76 -2.43 -3.73
C PRO A 70 -17.54 -3.00 -2.99
N ASN A 71 -16.46 -2.23 -2.91
CA ASN A 71 -15.33 -2.52 -2.03
C ASN A 71 -14.75 -1.22 -1.49
N GLN A 72 -14.22 -1.25 -0.26
CA GLN A 72 -13.65 -0.07 0.38
C GLN A 72 -12.59 -0.46 1.40
N GLN A 73 -11.61 0.42 1.57
CA GLN A 73 -10.62 0.36 2.63
C GLN A 73 -10.32 1.77 3.12
N SER A 74 -10.08 1.92 4.43
CA SER A 74 -9.62 3.18 5.00
C SER A 74 -8.55 2.92 6.06
N ASN A 75 -7.71 3.92 6.28
CA ASN A 75 -6.64 3.87 7.24
C ASN A 75 -6.37 5.28 7.79
N ASN A 76 -5.87 5.35 9.02
CA ASN A 76 -5.51 6.60 9.66
C ASN A 76 -4.32 6.43 10.59
N VAL A 77 -3.39 7.37 10.62
CA VAL A 77 -2.34 7.41 11.66
C VAL A 77 -2.28 8.80 12.28
N ALA A 78 -1.92 8.87 13.57
CA ALA A 78 -1.94 10.12 14.32
C ALA A 78 -0.80 11.08 13.91
N SER A 79 0.36 10.52 13.56
CA SER A 79 1.49 11.26 13.00
C SER A 79 2.38 10.30 12.22
N ALA A 80 3.12 10.85 11.26
CA ALA A 80 4.11 10.12 10.51
C ALA A 80 5.39 10.94 10.35
N GLU A 81 6.53 10.32 10.60
CA GLU A 81 7.84 10.95 10.46
C GLU A 81 8.76 10.07 9.62
N VAL A 82 9.50 10.70 8.71
CA VAL A 82 10.48 10.02 7.85
C VAL A 82 11.82 10.74 7.95
N GLY A 83 12.66 10.27 8.87
CA GLY A 83 13.95 10.89 9.17
C GLY A 83 13.78 12.37 9.55
N THR A 84 14.68 13.23 9.05
CA THR A 84 14.57 14.69 9.20
C THR A 84 13.84 15.37 8.04
N LEU A 85 13.48 14.61 7.00
CA LEU A 85 12.89 15.16 5.78
C LEU A 85 11.41 15.46 5.90
N VAL A 86 10.65 14.64 6.63
CA VAL A 86 9.19 14.71 6.66
C VAL A 86 8.70 14.57 8.09
N ARG A 87 7.89 15.53 8.51
CA ARG A 87 6.99 15.41 9.66
C ARG A 87 5.58 15.72 9.22
N ALA A 88 4.65 14.83 9.51
CA ALA A 88 3.24 14.97 9.24
C ALA A 88 2.45 14.68 10.51
N GLY A 89 1.42 15.48 10.75
CA GLY A 89 0.43 15.21 11.78
C GLY A 89 -0.53 14.11 11.34
N ALA A 90 -1.81 14.24 11.71
CA ALA A 90 -2.81 13.23 11.41
C ALA A 90 -2.92 13.01 9.89
N VAL A 91 -2.84 11.73 9.50
CA VAL A 91 -3.05 11.26 8.13
C VAL A 91 -4.30 10.40 8.11
N THR A 92 -5.19 10.64 7.16
CA THR A 92 -6.28 9.73 6.81
C THR A 92 -6.20 9.40 5.33
N SER A 93 -6.51 8.15 4.99
CA SER A 93 -6.64 7.73 3.61
C SER A 93 -7.84 6.80 3.46
N SER A 94 -8.43 6.80 2.28
CA SER A 94 -9.49 5.86 1.93
C SER A 94 -9.47 5.58 0.46
N VAL A 95 -9.84 4.36 0.10
CA VAL A 95 -10.14 3.99 -1.27
C VAL A 95 -11.47 3.28 -1.28
N ASP A 96 -12.35 3.65 -2.21
CA ASP A 96 -13.65 3.03 -2.39
C ASP A 96 -13.93 2.82 -3.88
N VAL A 97 -14.69 1.78 -4.19
CA VAL A 97 -15.18 1.52 -5.53
C VAL A 97 -16.63 1.09 -5.47
N THR A 98 -17.42 1.67 -6.36
CA THR A 98 -18.86 1.46 -6.45
C THR A 98 -19.27 1.20 -7.89
N LYS A 99 -20.39 0.49 -8.07
CA LYS A 99 -21.01 0.28 -9.37
C LYS A 99 -22.49 0.61 -9.28
N VAL A 100 -22.94 1.53 -10.13
CA VAL A 100 -24.36 1.92 -10.25
C VAL A 100 -24.74 1.81 -11.73
N GLY A 101 -25.59 0.83 -12.05
CA GLY A 101 -25.91 0.48 -13.44
C GLY A 101 -24.64 0.08 -14.21
N THR A 102 -24.35 0.80 -15.30
CA THR A 102 -23.15 0.62 -16.13
C THR A 102 -21.97 1.49 -15.69
N THR A 103 -22.14 2.30 -14.64
CA THR A 103 -21.10 3.22 -14.15
C THR A 103 -20.31 2.55 -13.04
N VAL A 104 -19.00 2.39 -13.23
CA VAL A 104 -18.05 2.01 -12.19
C VAL A 104 -17.27 3.26 -11.80
N THR A 105 -17.22 3.56 -10.51
CA THR A 105 -16.47 4.70 -9.98
C THR A 105 -15.53 4.21 -8.89
N GLU A 106 -14.24 4.43 -9.09
CA GLU A 106 -13.21 4.26 -8.08
C GLU A 106 -12.74 5.62 -7.60
N THR A 107 -12.56 5.73 -6.28
CA THR A 107 -12.19 6.94 -5.59
C THR A 107 -11.06 6.66 -4.61
N ALA A 108 -9.96 7.39 -4.70
CA ALA A 108 -8.87 7.38 -3.73
C ALA A 108 -8.76 8.76 -3.07
N LYS A 109 -8.68 8.81 -1.75
CA LYS A 109 -8.58 10.04 -0.96
C LYS A 109 -7.43 9.94 0.03
N ALA A 110 -6.67 11.02 0.16
CA ALA A 110 -5.68 11.17 1.21
C ALA A 110 -5.75 12.58 1.80
N GLN A 111 -5.72 12.68 3.12
CA GLN A 111 -5.69 13.93 3.84
C GLN A 111 -4.59 13.89 4.88
N THR A 112 -3.79 14.96 4.95
CA THR A 112 -2.68 15.09 5.88
C THR A 112 -2.70 16.47 6.52
N ALA A 113 -2.58 16.52 7.84
CA ALA A 113 -2.49 17.76 8.62
C ALA A 113 -1.04 18.06 9.04
N ASN A 114 -0.73 19.34 9.25
CA ASN A 114 0.51 19.84 9.84
C ASN A 114 1.78 19.23 9.21
N VAL A 115 1.91 19.38 7.89
CA VAL A 115 3.08 18.91 7.14
C VAL A 115 4.21 19.89 7.30
N SER A 116 5.40 19.38 7.63
CA SER A 116 6.65 20.11 7.63
C SER A 116 7.69 19.28 6.88
N LEU A 117 8.14 19.77 5.73
CA LEU A 117 9.19 19.13 4.93
C LEU A 117 10.49 19.92 5.00
N LEU A 118 11.61 19.20 4.83
CA LEU A 118 12.96 19.77 4.75
C LEU A 118 13.24 20.72 5.92
N ASN A 119 13.08 20.20 7.14
CA ASN A 119 13.28 20.93 8.39
C ASN A 119 12.47 22.26 8.48
N GLY A 120 11.26 22.27 7.91
CA GLY A 120 10.35 23.41 7.97
C GLY A 120 10.53 24.45 6.87
N LEU A 121 11.34 24.18 5.85
CA LEU A 121 11.38 25.01 4.63
C LEU A 121 10.05 24.99 3.88
N ILE A 122 9.30 23.90 3.99
CA ILE A 122 7.93 23.79 3.46
C ILE A 122 7.02 23.46 4.64
N LYS A 123 6.01 24.29 4.88
CA LYS A 123 5.00 24.08 5.91
C LYS A 123 3.62 24.09 5.27
N VAL A 124 2.75 23.18 5.69
CA VAL A 124 1.36 23.13 5.25
C VAL A 124 0.46 22.77 6.40
N ASN A 125 -0.63 23.49 6.59
CA ASN A 125 -1.56 23.23 7.69
C ASN A 125 -2.45 22.02 7.39
N ALA A 126 -2.98 21.92 6.17
CA ALA A 126 -3.73 20.76 5.73
C ALA A 126 -3.65 20.60 4.21
N LEU A 127 -3.69 19.34 3.78
CA LEU A 127 -3.72 18.92 2.39
C LEU A 127 -4.79 17.84 2.27
N LYS A 128 -5.62 17.90 1.23
CA LYS A 128 -6.55 16.81 0.88
C LYS A 128 -6.53 16.59 -0.61
N THR A 129 -6.15 15.40 -1.04
CA THR A 129 -6.15 14.98 -2.45
C THR A 129 -7.24 13.96 -2.67
N VAL A 130 -7.99 14.13 -3.74
CA VAL A 130 -9.04 13.21 -4.16
C VAL A 130 -8.80 12.86 -5.63
N THR A 131 -8.75 11.58 -5.93
CA THR A 131 -8.55 11.04 -7.28
C THR A 131 -9.70 10.10 -7.62
N HIS A 132 -10.25 10.22 -8.82
CA HIS A 132 -11.32 9.39 -9.31
C HIS A 132 -10.98 8.78 -10.67
N ALA A 133 -11.36 7.52 -10.87
CA ALA A 133 -11.44 6.90 -12.17
C ALA A 133 -12.87 6.39 -12.37
N THR A 134 -13.47 6.70 -13.51
CA THR A 134 -14.83 6.30 -13.84
C THR A 134 -14.87 5.60 -15.18
N ARG A 135 -15.77 4.62 -15.27
CA ARG A 135 -16.18 3.98 -16.51
C ARG A 135 -17.69 4.06 -16.60
N THR A 136 -18.21 4.66 -17.67
CA THR A 136 -19.65 4.68 -17.98
C THR A 136 -19.87 4.00 -19.32
N GLY A 137 -20.33 2.74 -19.31
CA GLY A 137 -20.40 1.93 -20.53
C GLY A 137 -19.00 1.66 -21.11
N THR A 138 -18.66 2.27 -22.24
CA THR A 138 -17.31 2.20 -22.86
C THR A 138 -16.46 3.45 -22.61
N VAL A 139 -17.04 4.52 -22.06
CA VAL A 139 -16.34 5.79 -21.82
C VAL A 139 -15.55 5.70 -20.53
N LEU A 140 -14.26 6.02 -20.61
CA LEU A 140 -13.37 6.15 -19.45
C LEU A 140 -13.09 7.63 -19.18
N ALA A 141 -13.25 8.06 -17.94
CA ALA A 141 -12.94 9.42 -17.51
C ALA A 141 -12.29 9.39 -16.13
N GLY A 142 -11.55 10.44 -15.80
CA GLY A 142 -10.81 10.45 -14.55
C GLY A 142 -10.28 11.82 -14.22
N ASP A 143 -10.13 12.07 -12.92
CA ASP A 143 -9.71 13.36 -12.40
C ASP A 143 -8.96 13.25 -11.08
N SER A 144 -8.18 14.27 -10.75
CA SER A 144 -7.54 14.39 -9.45
C SER A 144 -7.37 15.85 -9.08
N ASP A 145 -7.79 16.22 -7.88
CA ASP A 145 -7.65 17.57 -7.35
C ASP A 145 -7.16 17.56 -5.90
N THR A 146 -6.57 18.69 -5.48
CA THR A 146 -6.06 18.89 -4.14
C THR A 146 -6.57 20.20 -3.54
N GLU A 147 -7.16 20.11 -2.34
CA GLU A 147 -7.39 21.25 -1.46
C GLU A 147 -6.12 21.55 -0.66
N LEU A 148 -5.60 22.78 -0.78
CA LEU A 148 -4.40 23.25 -0.09
C LEU A 148 -4.79 24.24 1.01
N VAL A 149 -4.25 24.08 2.23
CA VAL A 149 -4.49 25.02 3.34
C VAL A 149 -3.18 25.45 3.98
N GLY A 150 -2.91 26.75 3.96
CA GLY A 150 -1.77 27.36 4.66
C GLY A 150 -0.41 26.87 4.16
N VAL A 151 -0.24 26.75 2.84
CA VAL A 151 1.03 26.35 2.24
C VAL A 151 2.02 27.52 2.31
N ALA A 152 3.16 27.30 2.95
CA ALA A 152 4.27 28.25 3.02
C ALA A 152 5.57 27.57 2.55
N ILE A 153 6.23 28.17 1.56
CA ILE A 153 7.50 27.70 1.00
C ILE A 153 8.55 28.80 1.22
N LYS A 154 9.59 28.50 2.01
CA LYS A 154 10.62 29.47 2.44
C LYS A 154 10.01 30.75 3.05
N GLY A 155 8.93 30.59 3.81
CA GLY A 155 8.19 31.69 4.44
C GLY A 155 7.27 32.49 3.51
N LYS A 156 7.21 32.18 2.21
CA LYS A 156 6.24 32.77 1.28
C LYS A 156 4.98 31.93 1.24
N ASN A 157 3.83 32.56 1.43
CA ASN A 157 2.54 31.89 1.31
C ASN A 157 2.22 31.63 -0.17
N ILE A 158 1.76 30.42 -0.46
CA ILE A 158 1.23 30.03 -1.75
C ILE A 158 -0.30 30.19 -1.70
N PRO A 159 -0.95 30.64 -2.80
CA PRO A 159 -2.41 30.68 -2.87
C PRO A 159 -3.05 29.34 -2.55
N LEU A 160 -4.28 29.37 -2.01
CA LEU A 160 -5.06 28.17 -1.71
C LEU A 160 -5.54 27.46 -2.99
N ASP A 161 -5.79 28.25 -4.03
CA ASP A 161 -6.19 27.79 -5.35
C ASP A 161 -5.00 27.91 -6.30
N VAL A 162 -4.53 26.77 -6.78
CA VAL A 162 -3.42 26.68 -7.74
C VAL A 162 -3.81 25.70 -8.84
N ASP A 163 -3.37 26.00 -10.06
CA ASP A 163 -3.58 25.11 -11.19
C ASP A 163 -2.97 23.72 -10.94
N ASN A 164 -3.51 22.72 -11.64
CA ASN A 164 -2.94 21.39 -11.65
C ASN A 164 -1.47 21.42 -12.11
N ASN A 165 -0.61 20.70 -11.40
CA ASN A 165 0.84 20.63 -11.60
C ASN A 165 1.57 21.99 -11.42
N PHE A 166 1.10 22.84 -10.50
CA PHE A 166 1.73 24.13 -10.20
C PHE A 166 3.15 23.96 -9.64
N GLY A 167 4.15 24.49 -10.36
CA GLY A 167 5.56 24.37 -10.03
C GLY A 167 6.10 25.51 -9.16
N VAL A 168 6.90 25.18 -8.16
CA VAL A 168 7.64 26.14 -7.32
C VAL A 168 9.04 25.61 -7.07
N ASP A 169 10.06 26.45 -7.20
CA ASP A 169 11.44 26.06 -6.87
C ASP A 169 11.94 26.75 -5.61
N ILE A 170 12.65 25.99 -4.77
CA ILE A 170 13.56 26.54 -3.77
C ILE A 170 14.95 26.51 -4.38
N ALA A 171 15.41 27.67 -4.84
CA ALA A 171 16.68 27.83 -5.55
C ALA A 171 17.83 27.05 -4.89
N GLY A 172 18.41 26.13 -5.65
CA GLY A 172 19.54 25.29 -5.21
C GLY A 172 19.22 24.31 -4.08
N ILE A 173 17.94 23.99 -3.80
CA ILE A 173 17.53 23.01 -2.78
C ILE A 173 16.60 21.96 -3.38
N ALA A 174 15.44 22.36 -3.90
CA ALA A 174 14.41 21.43 -4.35
C ALA A 174 13.49 22.06 -5.40
N SER A 175 12.94 21.21 -6.26
CA SER A 175 11.81 21.53 -7.14
C SER A 175 10.54 20.92 -6.58
N ILE A 176 9.45 21.68 -6.62
CA ILE A 176 8.19 21.36 -5.96
C ILE A 176 7.06 21.42 -6.99
N ILE A 177 6.20 20.41 -7.00
CA ILE A 177 4.94 20.39 -7.75
C ILE A 177 3.82 20.29 -6.73
N LEU A 178 2.88 21.23 -6.79
CA LEU A 178 1.63 21.23 -6.05
C LEU A 178 0.50 20.74 -6.95
N ASN A 179 -0.50 20.10 -6.34
CA ASN A 179 -1.69 19.60 -7.02
C ASN A 179 -1.34 18.78 -8.28
N GLU A 180 -0.48 17.76 -8.11
CA GLU A 180 -0.06 16.89 -9.22
C GLU A 180 -1.26 16.06 -9.70
N LYS A 181 -1.47 16.07 -11.02
CA LYS A 181 -2.52 15.28 -11.68
C LYS A 181 -1.96 14.65 -12.95
N LYS A 182 -2.20 13.34 -13.09
CA LYS A 182 -1.88 12.56 -14.29
C LYS A 182 -3.02 11.61 -14.62
N VAL A 183 -3.54 11.69 -15.85
CA VAL A 183 -4.59 10.79 -16.37
C VAL A 183 -4.01 10.06 -17.58
N GLU A 184 -4.05 8.72 -17.57
CA GLU A 184 -3.59 7.87 -18.66
C GLU A 184 -4.70 6.90 -19.06
N VAL A 185 -5.04 6.87 -20.36
CA VAL A 185 -6.01 5.92 -20.93
C VAL A 185 -5.34 5.13 -22.04
N VAL A 186 -5.20 3.81 -21.87
CA VAL A 186 -4.54 2.92 -22.83
C VAL A 186 -5.25 1.57 -22.85
N GLY A 187 -5.70 1.12 -24.03
CA GLY A 187 -6.23 -0.24 -24.22
C GLY A 187 -7.42 -0.60 -23.32
N GLY A 188 -8.36 0.34 -23.11
CA GLY A 188 -9.50 0.14 -22.20
C GLY A 188 -9.16 0.20 -20.71
N LYS A 189 -7.90 0.47 -20.35
CA LYS A 189 -7.49 0.78 -18.99
C LYS A 189 -7.42 2.29 -18.81
N ILE A 190 -7.90 2.78 -17.68
CA ILE A 190 -7.63 4.14 -17.19
C ILE A 190 -6.85 4.06 -15.89
N THR A 191 -5.84 4.90 -15.75
CA THR A 191 -5.12 5.13 -14.50
C THR A 191 -5.04 6.62 -14.26
N VAL A 192 -5.48 7.04 -13.08
CA VAL A 192 -5.36 8.41 -12.61
C VAL A 192 -4.46 8.41 -11.38
N THR A 193 -3.46 9.27 -11.38
CA THR A 193 -2.54 9.48 -10.26
C THR A 193 -2.65 10.92 -9.79
N GLY A 194 -2.71 11.09 -8.47
CA GLY A 194 -2.74 12.39 -7.81
C GLY A 194 -1.66 12.50 -6.73
N SER A 195 -1.19 13.73 -6.48
CA SER A 195 -0.53 14.04 -5.21
C SER A 195 -0.71 15.51 -4.82
N ALA A 196 -0.80 15.78 -3.53
CA ALA A 196 -0.93 17.16 -3.06
C ALA A 196 0.35 17.98 -3.29
N LEU A 197 1.48 17.33 -3.02
CA LEU A 197 2.79 17.97 -2.99
C LEU A 197 3.86 16.94 -3.34
N LYS A 198 4.69 17.25 -4.33
CA LYS A 198 5.83 16.42 -4.73
C LYS A 198 7.08 17.26 -4.75
N VAL A 199 8.06 16.89 -3.94
CA VAL A 199 9.33 17.60 -3.78
C VAL A 199 10.45 16.72 -4.32
N LYS A 200 11.24 17.23 -5.25
CA LYS A 200 12.45 16.58 -5.75
C LYS A 200 13.67 17.37 -5.31
N LEU A 201 14.59 16.75 -4.58
CA LEU A 201 15.83 17.38 -4.16
C LEU A 201 16.74 17.65 -5.38
N LEU A 202 17.20 18.88 -5.50
CA LEU A 202 18.14 19.33 -6.54
C LEU A 202 19.60 19.28 -6.07
N LYS A 203 19.82 19.05 -4.76
CA LYS A 203 21.13 18.76 -4.16
C LYS A 203 20.94 17.83 -2.97
N ALA A 204 22.04 17.29 -2.45
CA ALA A 204 21.99 16.57 -1.18
C ALA A 204 21.49 17.50 -0.04
N TYR A 205 20.63 16.97 0.83
CA TYR A 205 20.04 17.70 1.94
C TYR A 205 19.90 16.78 3.16
N GLU A 206 20.53 17.15 4.28
CA GLU A 206 20.51 16.42 5.55
C GLU A 206 20.63 14.88 5.41
N GLY A 207 21.72 14.43 4.79
CA GLY A 207 22.00 13.00 4.60
C GLY A 207 21.20 12.32 3.48
N SER A 208 20.24 13.01 2.86
CA SER A 208 19.51 12.50 1.70
C SER A 208 20.17 12.98 0.40
N PRO A 209 20.43 12.11 -0.58
CA PRO A 209 21.16 12.49 -1.78
C PRO A 209 20.27 13.26 -2.78
N ILE A 210 20.93 13.87 -3.77
CA ILE A 210 20.27 14.52 -4.90
C ILE A 210 19.28 13.58 -5.60
N GLY A 211 18.15 14.12 -6.05
CA GLY A 211 17.10 13.37 -6.75
C GLY A 211 16.15 12.60 -5.84
N THR A 212 16.33 12.63 -4.52
CA THR A 212 15.33 12.13 -3.57
C THR A 212 13.99 12.83 -3.80
N THR A 213 12.92 12.05 -3.90
CA THR A 213 11.56 12.54 -4.06
C THR A 213 10.73 12.28 -2.81
N ILE A 214 10.04 13.31 -2.33
CA ILE A 214 9.05 13.26 -1.25
C ILE A 214 7.69 13.53 -1.89
N THR A 215 6.72 12.66 -1.70
CA THR A 215 5.34 12.84 -2.16
C THR A 215 4.41 12.85 -0.96
N VAL A 216 3.50 13.82 -0.91
CA VAL A 216 2.46 13.95 0.11
C VAL A 216 1.10 13.79 -0.53
N ASN A 217 0.22 13.05 0.15
CA ASN A 217 -1.05 12.56 -0.33
C ASN A 217 -0.99 11.82 -1.68
N PRO A 218 -0.07 10.86 -1.91
CA PRO A 218 -0.13 10.06 -3.14
C PRO A 218 -1.46 9.29 -3.21
N THR A 219 -2.16 9.44 -4.33
CA THR A 219 -3.41 8.75 -4.63
C THR A 219 -3.36 8.14 -6.02
N THR A 220 -4.05 7.02 -6.22
CA THR A 220 -4.18 6.33 -7.50
C THR A 220 -5.54 5.69 -7.57
N ALA A 221 -6.22 5.84 -8.71
CA ALA A 221 -7.41 5.09 -9.08
C ALA A 221 -7.21 4.53 -10.48
N SER A 222 -7.50 3.25 -10.69
CA SER A 222 -7.27 2.55 -11.95
C SER A 222 -8.36 1.53 -12.22
N LEU A 223 -8.96 1.60 -13.41
CA LEU A 223 -9.96 0.65 -13.90
C LEU A 223 -9.42 -0.04 -15.16
N SER A 224 -9.60 -1.35 -15.29
CA SER A 224 -9.18 -2.13 -16.47
C SER A 224 -10.06 -3.35 -16.72
N PRO A 225 -10.16 -3.87 -17.95
CA PRO A 225 -10.85 -5.14 -18.20
C PRO A 225 -10.25 -6.30 -17.39
N SER A 226 -11.07 -7.15 -16.79
CA SER A 226 -10.62 -8.33 -16.03
C SER A 226 -10.43 -9.54 -16.94
N GLN A 227 -9.32 -10.27 -16.80
CA GLN A 227 -9.04 -11.51 -17.54
C GLN A 227 -8.53 -12.69 -16.68
N SER A 228 -8.53 -12.60 -15.35
CA SER A 228 -7.85 -13.64 -14.55
C SER A 228 -8.69 -14.90 -14.32
N THR A 229 -8.12 -16.05 -14.68
CA THR A 229 -8.59 -17.41 -14.32
C THR A 229 -7.80 -18.01 -13.13
N ALA A 230 -6.95 -17.22 -12.48
CA ALA A 230 -6.06 -17.68 -11.41
C ALA A 230 -6.83 -17.89 -10.08
N THR A 231 -6.32 -18.80 -9.24
CA THR A 231 -6.85 -19.03 -7.89
C THR A 231 -6.76 -17.72 -7.07
N PRO A 232 -7.84 -17.25 -6.45
CA PRO A 232 -7.76 -16.06 -5.61
C PRO A 232 -6.80 -16.30 -4.44
N VAL A 233 -5.95 -15.30 -4.19
CA VAL A 233 -5.04 -15.24 -3.05
C VAL A 233 -5.25 -13.91 -2.34
N GLY A 234 -4.97 -13.88 -1.05
CA GLY A 234 -5.14 -12.67 -0.27
C GLY A 234 -4.33 -12.71 1.01
N GLY A 235 -4.55 -11.67 1.82
CA GLY A 235 -3.87 -11.49 3.09
C GLY A 235 -3.24 -10.11 3.19
N PHE A 236 -2.61 -9.87 4.33
CA PHE A 236 -1.98 -8.61 4.66
C PHE A 236 -0.91 -8.79 5.73
N ALA A 237 -0.01 -7.82 5.81
CA ALA A 237 0.90 -7.62 6.93
C ALA A 237 0.96 -6.14 7.32
N TYR A 238 1.09 -5.86 8.60
CA TYR A 238 1.28 -4.50 9.13
C TYR A 238 2.05 -4.53 10.45
N GLY A 239 2.67 -3.41 10.80
CA GLY A 239 3.48 -3.31 12.02
C GLY A 239 2.67 -3.09 13.28
N THR A 240 1.69 -2.19 13.23
CA THR A 240 0.94 -1.80 14.43
C THR A 240 -0.50 -1.47 14.11
N TYR A 241 -1.38 -1.64 15.09
CA TYR A 241 -2.78 -1.20 15.06
C TYR A 241 -3.26 -0.99 16.50
N ALA A 242 -4.02 0.08 16.77
CA ALA A 242 -4.54 0.36 18.10
C ALA A 242 -5.98 0.88 18.04
N LYS A 243 -6.87 0.29 18.84
CA LYS A 243 -8.29 0.66 18.93
C LYS A 243 -8.80 0.65 20.37
N VAL A 244 -9.89 1.37 20.60
CA VAL A 244 -10.67 1.33 21.84
C VAL A 244 -12.11 0.93 21.52
N ASN A 245 -12.67 0.01 22.30
CA ASN A 245 -14.10 -0.28 22.28
C ASN A 245 -14.80 0.69 23.26
N VAL A 246 -15.71 1.52 22.75
CA VAL A 246 -16.52 2.46 23.52
C VAL A 246 -17.99 2.06 23.39
N GLY A 247 -18.48 1.29 24.35
CA GLY A 247 -19.80 0.64 24.24
C GLY A 247 -19.82 -0.35 23.08
N THR A 248 -20.77 -0.19 22.15
CA THR A 248 -20.86 -0.98 20.90
C THR A 248 -20.02 -0.41 19.75
N SER A 249 -19.38 0.75 19.94
CA SER A 249 -18.61 1.45 18.91
C SER A 249 -17.11 1.16 19.04
N ILE A 250 -16.41 1.05 17.91
CA ILE A 250 -14.95 0.93 17.86
C ILE A 250 -14.35 2.28 17.44
N LYS A 251 -13.50 2.86 18.28
CA LYS A 251 -12.70 4.04 17.96
C LYS A 251 -11.27 3.62 17.64
N VAL A 252 -10.84 3.81 16.39
CA VAL A 252 -9.45 3.58 15.98
C VAL A 252 -8.58 4.71 16.53
N ILE A 253 -7.60 4.37 17.37
CA ILE A 253 -6.60 5.30 17.89
C ILE A 253 -5.49 5.49 16.84
N SER A 254 -5.06 4.37 16.27
CA SER A 254 -4.10 4.30 15.17
C SER A 254 -4.47 3.13 14.28
N GLY A 255 -4.68 3.41 13.00
CA GLY A 255 -4.81 2.43 11.94
C GLY A 255 -3.51 1.68 11.67
N THR A 256 -3.53 0.84 10.64
CA THR A 256 -2.44 -0.08 10.34
C THR A 256 -1.20 0.66 9.81
N SER A 257 -0.06 0.47 10.46
CA SER A 257 1.21 1.05 10.01
C SER A 257 1.91 0.13 9.00
N ALA A 258 2.54 0.71 7.99
CA ALA A 258 3.28 -0.02 6.96
C ALA A 258 2.48 -1.19 6.36
N LEU A 259 1.22 -0.97 5.98
CA LEU A 259 0.35 -2.02 5.45
C LEU A 259 0.86 -2.52 4.08
N ALA A 260 1.16 -3.82 3.98
CA ALA A 260 1.35 -4.52 2.73
C ALA A 260 0.24 -5.55 2.56
N ALA A 261 -0.47 -5.53 1.43
CA ALA A 261 -1.54 -6.46 1.12
C ALA A 261 -1.30 -7.09 -0.25
N THR A 262 -1.79 -8.32 -0.43
CA THR A 262 -1.73 -8.97 -1.75
C THR A 262 -2.65 -8.24 -2.73
N PRO A 263 -2.14 -7.77 -3.88
CA PRO A 263 -2.97 -7.18 -4.93
C PRO A 263 -3.78 -8.28 -5.64
N GLN A 264 -4.84 -7.87 -6.33
CA GLN A 264 -5.65 -8.75 -7.14
C GLN A 264 -4.78 -9.44 -8.21
N GLY A 265 -4.94 -10.76 -8.31
CA GLY A 265 -4.27 -11.56 -9.31
C GLY A 265 -2.93 -12.14 -8.88
N SER A 266 -2.38 -11.72 -7.73
CA SER A 266 -1.07 -12.11 -7.15
C SER A 266 0.02 -11.05 -7.33
N THR A 267 1.14 -11.19 -6.60
CA THR A 267 2.36 -10.39 -6.81
C THR A 267 3.26 -10.98 -7.91
N PHE A 268 2.87 -12.10 -8.53
CA PHE A 268 3.65 -12.80 -9.57
C PHE A 268 5.06 -13.21 -9.10
N GLY A 269 5.20 -13.50 -7.81
CA GLY A 269 6.45 -13.91 -7.18
C GLY A 269 7.36 -12.76 -6.74
N TYR A 270 6.97 -11.51 -6.98
CA TYR A 270 7.72 -10.33 -6.52
C TYR A 270 7.33 -9.93 -5.11
N ASP A 271 8.30 -9.44 -4.33
CA ASP A 271 8.04 -8.85 -3.03
C ASP A 271 7.44 -7.44 -3.19
N ILE A 272 6.26 -7.25 -2.61
CA ILE A 272 5.68 -5.92 -2.38
C ILE A 272 5.94 -5.58 -0.92
N TYR A 273 6.68 -4.49 -0.70
CA TYR A 273 7.00 -4.01 0.63
C TYR A 273 6.23 -2.73 0.95
N ASN A 274 5.96 -2.53 2.24
CA ASN A 274 5.63 -1.22 2.80
C ASN A 274 6.51 -1.00 4.03
N ARG A 275 7.28 0.09 4.02
CA ARG A 275 8.21 0.49 5.06
C ARG A 275 7.77 1.80 5.71
N THR A 276 7.85 1.86 7.03
CA THR A 276 7.68 3.09 7.80
C THR A 276 8.88 3.22 8.73
N ALA A 277 9.61 4.35 8.65
CA ALA A 277 10.85 4.53 9.41
C ALA A 277 10.60 4.62 10.93
N GLN A 278 9.51 5.27 11.32
CA GLN A 278 9.11 5.41 12.71
C GLN A 278 7.60 5.67 12.78
N LEU A 279 6.97 5.15 13.84
CA LEU A 279 5.61 5.53 14.22
C LEU A 279 5.58 5.92 15.69
N ASN A 280 4.91 7.04 15.97
CA ASN A 280 4.64 7.50 17.33
C ASN A 280 3.14 7.79 17.49
N VAL A 281 2.54 7.11 18.46
CA VAL A 281 1.20 7.36 18.99
C VAL A 281 1.41 7.77 20.45
N PRO A 282 1.36 9.09 20.76
CA PRO A 282 1.72 9.60 22.07
C PRO A 282 1.08 8.83 23.21
N LEU A 283 1.90 8.47 24.22
CA LEU A 283 1.53 7.70 25.42
C LEU A 283 1.09 6.24 25.19
N VAL A 284 0.82 5.83 23.95
CA VAL A 284 0.29 4.51 23.59
C VAL A 284 1.37 3.60 23.02
N LEU A 285 2.04 4.04 21.95
CA LEU A 285 2.91 3.19 21.15
C LEU A 285 3.99 4.02 20.46
N GLN A 286 5.23 3.59 20.59
CA GLN A 286 6.35 4.08 19.81
C GLN A 286 7.08 2.87 19.23
N VAL A 287 7.30 2.87 17.92
CA VAL A 287 8.07 1.84 17.23
C VAL A 287 9.05 2.51 16.27
N GLY A 288 10.19 1.87 16.07
CA GLY A 288 11.18 2.27 15.07
C GLY A 288 10.78 1.77 13.68
N ALA A 289 11.77 1.28 12.92
CA ALA A 289 11.56 0.82 11.57
C ALA A 289 10.55 -0.34 11.52
N ILE A 290 9.62 -0.22 10.58
CA ILE A 290 8.61 -1.22 10.27
C ILE A 290 8.79 -1.61 8.81
N GLN A 291 8.82 -2.90 8.52
CA GLN A 291 8.76 -3.43 7.17
C GLN A 291 7.72 -4.54 7.11
N SER A 292 6.71 -4.37 6.27
CA SER A 292 5.78 -5.44 5.89
C SER A 292 6.07 -5.87 4.47
N VAL A 293 5.87 -7.15 4.18
CA VAL A 293 6.06 -7.75 2.86
C VAL A 293 4.85 -8.61 2.52
N ALA A 294 4.39 -8.51 1.27
CA ALA A 294 3.46 -9.42 0.64
C ALA A 294 4.15 -10.05 -0.58
N ASN A 295 4.10 -11.38 -0.68
CA ASN A 295 4.55 -12.14 -1.83
C ASN A 295 3.50 -13.20 -2.15
N SER A 296 3.16 -13.38 -3.41
CA SER A 296 2.34 -14.50 -3.84
C SER A 296 2.67 -14.93 -5.26
N ILE A 297 2.35 -16.18 -5.56
CA ILE A 297 2.23 -16.74 -6.90
C ILE A 297 0.87 -17.41 -6.99
N SER A 298 0.12 -17.15 -8.06
CA SER A 298 -1.18 -17.81 -8.30
C SER A 298 -1.27 -18.39 -9.70
N GLY A 299 -1.76 -19.63 -9.78
CA GLY A 299 -2.10 -20.33 -11.01
C GLY A 299 -3.56 -20.81 -10.99
N ALA A 300 -3.99 -21.52 -12.03
CA ALA A 300 -5.39 -21.96 -12.15
C ALA A 300 -5.85 -22.86 -10.98
N SER A 301 -4.98 -23.76 -10.50
CA SER A 301 -5.29 -24.73 -9.44
C SER A 301 -4.35 -24.68 -8.24
N THR A 302 -3.27 -23.89 -8.33
CA THR A 302 -2.22 -23.77 -7.31
C THR A 302 -2.07 -22.33 -6.87
N ALA A 303 -1.61 -22.13 -5.63
CA ALA A 303 -1.33 -20.82 -5.09
C ALA A 303 -0.33 -20.91 -3.95
N ASP A 304 0.49 -19.88 -3.79
CA ASP A 304 1.37 -19.70 -2.65
C ASP A 304 1.34 -18.23 -2.27
N VAL A 305 1.10 -17.93 -1.00
CA VAL A 305 1.06 -16.55 -0.51
C VAL A 305 1.71 -16.47 0.86
N THR A 306 2.62 -15.52 0.99
CA THR A 306 3.34 -15.23 2.22
C THR A 306 3.21 -13.76 2.54
N HIS A 307 2.87 -13.48 3.79
CA HIS A 307 2.91 -12.14 4.37
C HIS A 307 3.84 -12.18 5.56
N SER A 308 4.67 -11.15 5.70
CA SER A 308 5.55 -11.00 6.86
C SER A 308 5.60 -9.56 7.32
N ASN A 309 5.88 -9.38 8.61
CA ASN A 309 6.18 -8.07 9.17
C ASN A 309 7.40 -8.18 10.09
N GLU A 310 8.23 -7.14 10.08
CA GLU A 310 9.28 -6.90 11.05
C GLU A 310 9.10 -5.50 11.62
N THR A 311 9.04 -5.40 12.94
CA THR A 311 8.89 -4.14 13.68
C THR A 311 10.01 -4.03 14.70
N ALA A 312 10.85 -2.99 14.57
CA ALA A 312 11.98 -2.72 15.45
C ALA A 312 11.65 -1.66 16.53
N GLY A 313 12.41 -1.64 17.61
CA GLY A 313 12.36 -0.62 18.66
C GLY A 313 10.97 -0.47 19.29
N VAL A 314 10.33 -1.60 19.62
CA VAL A 314 8.96 -1.63 20.15
C VAL A 314 8.93 -1.09 21.57
N ASN A 315 8.07 -0.11 21.80
CA ASN A 315 7.78 0.47 23.10
C ASN A 315 6.28 0.74 23.23
N VAL A 316 5.59 -0.05 24.08
CA VAL A 316 4.14 0.05 24.30
C VAL A 316 3.87 0.54 25.72
N LEU A 317 2.92 1.48 25.85
CA LEU A 317 2.44 2.05 27.11
C LEU A 317 3.56 2.63 28.00
N ASN A 318 4.43 3.45 27.40
CA ASN A 318 5.56 4.12 28.05
C ASN A 318 6.55 3.14 28.73
N GLY A 319 6.90 2.10 27.99
CA GLY A 319 7.95 1.15 28.36
C GLY A 319 7.49 -0.02 29.21
N LEU A 320 6.18 -0.19 29.41
CA LEU A 320 5.61 -1.35 30.09
C LEU A 320 5.91 -2.64 29.32
N ILE A 321 5.89 -2.56 27.98
CA ILE A 321 6.27 -3.63 27.07
C ILE A 321 7.31 -3.08 26.13
N ARG A 322 8.46 -3.75 26.03
CA ARG A 322 9.57 -3.35 25.15
C ARG A 322 10.10 -4.56 24.40
N ALA A 323 10.50 -4.39 23.15
CA ALA A 323 11.26 -5.39 22.40
C ALA A 323 12.17 -4.66 21.41
N ASP A 324 13.35 -5.23 21.13
CA ASP A 324 14.26 -4.65 20.15
C ASP A 324 13.75 -4.91 18.73
N ALA A 325 13.18 -6.10 18.50
CA ALA A 325 12.53 -6.46 17.25
C ALA A 325 11.49 -7.57 17.46
N ILE A 326 10.44 -7.53 16.65
CA ILE A 326 9.43 -8.58 16.53
C ILE A 326 9.24 -8.84 15.06
N LYS A 327 9.39 -10.10 14.65
CA LYS A 327 9.16 -10.54 13.29
C LYS A 327 8.09 -11.60 13.28
N VAL A 328 7.17 -11.51 12.32
CA VAL A 328 6.12 -12.50 12.11
C VAL A 328 6.02 -12.87 10.63
N SER A 329 5.58 -14.09 10.36
CA SER A 329 5.31 -14.58 9.00
C SER A 329 4.09 -15.50 9.01
N ALA A 330 3.19 -15.31 8.05
CA ALA A 330 2.07 -16.20 7.76
C ALA A 330 2.18 -16.67 6.30
N ARG A 331 2.03 -17.96 6.04
CA ARG A 331 2.05 -18.53 4.69
C ARG A 331 0.89 -19.48 4.51
N SER A 332 0.20 -19.33 3.39
CA SER A 332 -0.85 -20.23 2.94
C SER A 332 -0.53 -20.72 1.54
N GLN A 333 -0.54 -22.04 1.36
CA GLN A 333 -0.15 -22.71 0.13
C GLN A 333 -1.22 -23.71 -0.28
N LYS A 334 -1.58 -23.70 -1.56
CA LYS A 334 -2.48 -24.63 -2.23
C LYS A 334 -1.71 -25.35 -3.33
N PHE A 335 -1.52 -26.65 -3.17
CA PHE A 335 -0.79 -27.48 -4.12
C PHE A 335 -1.68 -28.03 -5.22
N SER A 336 -2.95 -28.27 -4.90
CA SER A 336 -3.97 -28.80 -5.81
C SER A 336 -5.37 -28.60 -5.18
N PRO A 337 -6.48 -28.89 -5.89
CA PRO A 337 -7.81 -28.85 -5.30
C PRO A 337 -7.88 -29.68 -4.01
N GLY A 338 -8.23 -29.02 -2.90
CA GLY A 338 -8.36 -29.67 -1.59
C GLY A 338 -7.06 -29.90 -0.80
N VAL A 339 -5.88 -29.73 -1.40
CA VAL A 339 -4.58 -29.93 -0.73
C VAL A 339 -3.93 -28.60 -0.40
N ARG A 340 -3.85 -28.29 0.90
CA ARG A 340 -3.34 -27.02 1.41
C ARG A 340 -2.37 -27.21 2.59
N THR A 341 -1.50 -26.23 2.79
CA THR A 341 -0.64 -26.12 3.98
C THR A 341 -0.60 -24.67 4.42
N ASN A 342 -0.83 -24.46 5.72
CA ASN A 342 -0.88 -23.15 6.34
C ASN A 342 0.11 -23.12 7.51
N THR A 343 0.94 -22.09 7.59
CA THR A 343 1.99 -21.95 8.61
C THR A 343 2.07 -20.53 9.13
N ALA A 344 2.42 -20.39 10.41
CA ALA A 344 2.60 -19.11 11.08
C ALA A 344 3.83 -19.18 11.99
N LYS A 345 4.58 -18.08 12.11
CA LYS A 345 5.79 -17.99 12.93
C LYS A 345 5.95 -16.60 13.55
N THR A 346 6.50 -16.56 14.75
CA THR A 346 6.97 -15.34 15.42
C THR A 346 8.43 -15.52 15.83
N GLU A 347 9.24 -14.46 15.71
CA GLU A 347 10.60 -14.35 16.24
C GLU A 347 10.69 -13.07 17.09
N LEU A 348 11.30 -13.17 18.28
CA LEU A 348 11.38 -12.07 19.23
C LEU A 348 12.84 -11.75 19.56
N VAL A 349 13.15 -10.47 19.73
CA VAL A 349 14.44 -10.00 20.24
C VAL A 349 14.21 -9.15 21.49
N ASN A 350 14.75 -9.62 22.62
CA ASN A 350 14.73 -8.92 23.91
C ASN A 350 13.34 -8.42 24.36
N LEU A 351 12.29 -9.22 24.17
CA LEU A 351 10.97 -8.89 24.69
C LEU A 351 10.96 -8.84 26.23
N ILE A 352 10.51 -7.72 26.78
CA ILE A 352 10.33 -7.47 28.20
C ILE A 352 8.89 -7.01 28.42
N ILE A 353 8.18 -7.64 29.37
CA ILE A 353 6.82 -7.29 29.78
C ILE A 353 6.81 -7.07 31.28
N GLY A 354 6.50 -5.85 31.73
CA GLY A 354 6.46 -5.52 33.17
C GLY A 354 7.80 -5.72 33.87
N GLY A 355 8.91 -5.50 33.17
CA GLY A 355 10.26 -5.73 33.70
C GLY A 355 10.75 -7.19 33.62
N LYS A 356 9.88 -8.14 33.24
CA LYS A 356 10.27 -9.55 33.07
C LYS A 356 10.64 -9.85 31.62
N LYS A 357 11.83 -10.39 31.40
CA LYS A 357 12.27 -10.89 30.08
C LYS A 357 11.46 -12.13 29.69
N ILE A 358 11.00 -12.17 28.44
CA ILE A 358 10.32 -13.31 27.83
C ILE A 358 11.32 -14.12 27.01
N ALA A 359 11.11 -15.44 26.90
CA ALA A 359 11.91 -16.30 26.06
C ALA A 359 11.84 -15.88 24.58
N LEU A 360 12.90 -16.15 23.82
CA LEU A 360 12.99 -15.79 22.39
C LEU A 360 11.99 -16.59 21.53
N ASP A 361 11.66 -17.80 21.96
CA ASP A 361 10.73 -18.71 21.27
C ASP A 361 9.58 -19.12 22.22
N PRO A 362 8.61 -18.21 22.46
CA PRO A 362 7.46 -18.54 23.28
C PRO A 362 6.53 -19.49 22.52
N ALA A 363 5.94 -20.44 23.25
CA ALA A 363 4.91 -21.31 22.72
C ALA A 363 3.76 -20.48 22.09
N VAL A 364 3.11 -21.07 21.10
CA VAL A 364 1.95 -20.45 20.43
C VAL A 364 0.89 -20.05 21.47
N ASN A 365 0.33 -18.85 21.32
CA ASN A 365 -0.70 -18.28 22.19
C ASN A 365 -0.26 -18.09 23.67
N THR A 366 1.04 -17.90 23.93
CA THR A 366 1.55 -17.64 25.29
C THR A 366 0.92 -16.37 25.87
N THR A 367 0.25 -16.48 27.02
CA THR A 367 -0.38 -15.34 27.68
C THR A 367 0.41 -14.89 28.90
N THR A 368 0.67 -13.58 29.01
CA THR A 368 1.24 -12.92 30.20
C THR A 368 0.29 -11.82 30.67
N THR A 369 0.04 -11.76 31.98
CA THR A 369 -0.83 -10.74 32.57
C THR A 369 -0.06 -9.92 33.58
N ILE A 370 -0.16 -8.60 33.49
CA ILE A 370 0.24 -7.67 34.56
C ILE A 370 -1.05 -7.29 35.29
N PRO A 371 -1.25 -7.75 36.54
CA PRO A 371 -2.51 -7.58 37.24
C PRO A 371 -3.00 -6.13 37.23
N LYS A 372 -4.28 -5.94 36.90
CA LYS A 372 -4.94 -4.63 36.80
C LYS A 372 -4.34 -3.67 35.76
N ILE A 373 -3.42 -4.08 34.90
CA ILE A 373 -2.81 -3.20 33.88
C ILE A 373 -3.09 -3.73 32.48
N VAL A 374 -2.52 -4.88 32.11
CA VAL A 374 -2.65 -5.44 30.75
C VAL A 374 -2.69 -6.97 30.76
N LYS A 375 -3.36 -7.53 29.76
CA LYS A 375 -3.17 -8.90 29.28
C LYS A 375 -2.40 -8.82 27.96
N VAL A 376 -1.40 -9.67 27.78
CA VAL A 376 -0.60 -9.76 26.55
C VAL A 376 -0.64 -11.20 26.06
N VAL A 377 -1.10 -11.41 24.82
CA VAL A 377 -0.95 -12.68 24.10
C VAL A 377 0.23 -12.51 23.14
N ILE A 378 1.18 -13.43 23.25
CA ILE A 378 2.44 -13.45 22.50
C ILE A 378 2.38 -14.60 21.52
N ASN A 379 2.84 -14.38 20.28
CA ASN A 379 2.78 -15.40 19.23
C ASN A 379 1.34 -15.94 19.08
N GLU A 380 0.37 -15.03 18.99
CA GLU A 380 -1.04 -15.40 18.83
C GLU A 380 -1.24 -15.91 17.40
N GLN A 381 -1.50 -17.21 17.24
CA GLN A 381 -1.69 -17.83 15.93
C GLN A 381 -3.10 -18.39 15.78
N THR A 382 -3.66 -18.18 14.60
CA THR A 382 -4.90 -18.80 14.15
C THR A 382 -4.64 -19.44 12.79
N ILE A 383 -4.73 -20.77 12.72
CA ILE A 383 -4.52 -21.54 11.48
C ILE A 383 -5.82 -22.29 11.22
N ASP A 384 -6.39 -22.10 10.03
CA ASP A 384 -7.56 -22.83 9.55
C ASP A 384 -7.25 -23.55 8.22
N ALA A 385 -8.26 -24.10 7.55
CA ALA A 385 -8.09 -24.86 6.31
C ALA A 385 -7.63 -24.01 5.11
N TRP A 386 -7.86 -22.70 5.13
CA TRP A 386 -7.67 -21.79 3.98
C TRP A 386 -6.68 -20.66 4.27
N SER A 387 -6.40 -20.42 5.55
CA SER A 387 -5.71 -19.23 6.03
C SER A 387 -4.77 -19.53 7.20
N SER A 388 -3.80 -18.63 7.36
CA SER A 388 -2.93 -18.53 8.53
C SER A 388 -2.88 -17.07 8.97
N LYS A 389 -2.94 -16.83 10.27
CA LYS A 389 -2.76 -15.51 10.88
C LYS A 389 -1.86 -15.62 12.09
N VAL A 390 -0.99 -14.63 12.25
CA VAL A 390 -0.13 -14.45 13.41
C VAL A 390 -0.11 -12.99 13.86
N VAL A 391 -0.14 -12.80 15.17
CA VAL A 391 0.11 -11.53 15.85
C VAL A 391 1.27 -11.74 16.81
N GLY A 392 2.33 -10.94 16.67
CA GLY A 392 3.51 -11.00 17.53
C GLY A 392 3.15 -10.64 18.97
N LEU A 393 2.48 -9.50 19.16
CA LEU A 393 1.89 -9.09 20.44
C LEU A 393 0.46 -8.58 20.26
N HIS A 394 -0.46 -9.15 21.03
CA HIS A 394 -1.80 -8.63 21.23
C HIS A 394 -1.95 -8.18 22.69
N VAL A 395 -2.03 -6.88 22.91
CA VAL A 395 -2.14 -6.24 24.22
C VAL A 395 -3.57 -5.77 24.45
N THR A 396 -4.17 -6.18 25.54
CA THR A 396 -5.48 -5.71 26.01
C THR A 396 -5.32 -4.94 27.32
N LEU A 397 -5.79 -3.70 27.39
CA LEU A 397 -5.82 -2.94 28.64
C LEU A 397 -6.88 -3.48 29.61
N LEU A 398 -6.47 -3.74 30.85
CA LEU A 398 -7.34 -4.20 31.94
C LEU A 398 -7.82 -3.04 32.83
N SER A 399 -7.17 -1.88 32.76
CA SER A 399 -7.59 -0.64 33.41
C SER A 399 -7.28 0.57 32.53
N PRO A 400 -7.92 1.74 32.76
CA PRO A 400 -7.62 2.95 32.01
C PRO A 400 -6.17 3.40 32.21
N ARG A 401 -5.48 3.74 31.11
CA ARG A 401 -4.08 4.18 31.12
C ARG A 401 -3.75 4.96 29.86
N SER A 402 -2.89 5.97 29.95
CA SER A 402 -2.39 6.71 28.77
C SER A 402 -3.51 7.32 27.90
N GLY A 403 -4.61 7.75 28.51
CA GLY A 403 -5.78 8.26 27.77
C GLY A 403 -6.63 7.18 27.09
N LEU A 404 -6.29 5.90 27.25
CA LEU A 404 -7.07 4.76 26.78
C LEU A 404 -7.98 4.23 27.89
N THR A 405 -9.15 3.74 27.52
CA THR A 405 -10.07 3.07 28.45
C THR A 405 -9.76 1.58 28.55
N THR A 406 -10.33 0.92 29.56
CA THR A 406 -10.31 -0.54 29.68
C THR A 406 -10.83 -1.20 28.40
N GLY A 407 -10.23 -2.31 28.00
CA GLY A 407 -10.58 -3.04 26.77
C GLY A 407 -9.96 -2.47 25.50
N ALA A 408 -9.13 -1.42 25.58
CA ALA A 408 -8.31 -1.00 24.46
C ALA A 408 -7.37 -2.12 24.01
N GLU A 409 -7.26 -2.30 22.69
CA GLU A 409 -6.46 -3.35 22.06
C GLU A 409 -5.34 -2.71 21.23
N ILE A 410 -4.12 -3.23 21.39
CA ILE A 410 -2.93 -2.83 20.64
C ILE A 410 -2.32 -4.10 20.05
N TYR A 411 -2.10 -4.08 18.74
CA TYR A 411 -1.47 -5.17 18.00
C TYR A 411 -0.11 -4.70 17.50
N VAL A 412 0.90 -5.55 17.63
CA VAL A 412 2.25 -5.31 17.11
C VAL A 412 2.72 -6.54 16.34
N ALA A 413 3.26 -6.29 15.15
CA ALA A 413 3.67 -7.24 14.12
C ALA A 413 2.57 -8.25 13.77
N VAL A 414 1.84 -7.98 12.68
CA VAL A 414 0.72 -8.82 12.23
C VAL A 414 0.97 -9.29 10.81
N ALA A 415 0.68 -10.56 10.56
CA ALA A 415 0.63 -11.14 9.22
C ALA A 415 -0.54 -12.11 9.10
N ALA A 416 -1.22 -12.11 7.96
CA ALA A 416 -2.27 -13.04 7.60
C ALA A 416 -2.18 -13.39 6.11
N SER A 417 -2.36 -14.65 5.78
CA SER A 417 -2.32 -15.18 4.41
C SER A 417 -3.52 -16.08 4.17
N VAL A 418 -4.09 -16.04 2.96
CA VAL A 418 -5.24 -16.87 2.58
C VAL A 418 -5.16 -17.33 1.12
N THR A 419 -5.50 -18.59 0.88
CA THR A 419 -5.70 -19.17 -0.46
C THR A 419 -7.11 -19.69 -0.58
N TYR A 420 -7.85 -19.30 -1.62
CA TYR A 420 -9.24 -19.71 -1.82
C TYR A 420 -9.37 -21.07 -2.53
#